data_AF-A0A7S3Y2D5-F1
#
_entry.id   AF-A0A7S3Y2D5-F1
#
_cell.length_a   1.000
_cell.length_b   1.000
_cell.length_c   1.000
_cell.angle_alpha   90.00
_cell.angle_beta   90.00
_cell.angle_gamma   90.00
#
_symmetry.space_group_name_H-M   'P 1'
#
loop_
_entity.id
_entity.type
_entity.pdbx_description
1 polymer ?
#
loop_
_entity_poly.entity_id
_entity_poly.type
_entity_poly.pdbx_seq_one_letter_code
_entity_poly.pdbx_strand_id
1 'polypeptide(L)'
;MSEEENKTPATNVQKNINEPKLHTQDDDPGGGGDAPNKAHQGNITASQAPATLSKNQLRKLKKKQIWEEVKERKKKAKLEKRLAKGITEIKQELNPEREKQRQVERAEFLEKLKSGIKIVIDCSFEDLMSEKENKSLAQQVMHCYAKNKKSQQPFPIYVTGVSETTKQRLNKKGAGKWAGV
;
A
#
# COMPACT_ATOMS: atom_id res chain seq x y z
N MET A 1 -13.09 25.79 52.53
CA MET A 1 -13.61 25.83 51.14
C MET A 1 -12.96 24.69 50.40
N SER A 2 -13.79 23.74 49.99
CA SER A 2 -13.41 22.38 49.59
C SER A 2 -12.91 22.37 48.15
N GLU A 3 -11.73 21.83 47.91
CA GLU A 3 -11.21 21.51 46.57
C GLU A 3 -11.59 20.07 46.24
N GLU A 4 -12.43 19.91 45.21
CA GLU A 4 -12.91 18.61 44.73
C GLU A 4 -12.13 18.24 43.46
N GLU A 5 -11.22 17.27 43.58
CA GLU A 5 -10.51 16.63 42.47
C GLU A 5 -11.49 15.87 41.57
N ASN A 6 -11.63 16.30 40.31
CA ASN A 6 -12.44 15.56 39.34
C ASN A 6 -11.56 14.68 38.44
N LYS A 7 -11.37 13.43 38.87
CA LYS A 7 -10.65 12.36 38.16
C LYS A 7 -11.62 11.61 37.25
N THR A 8 -11.48 11.77 35.93
CA THR A 8 -12.28 11.03 34.94
C THR A 8 -11.75 9.59 34.77
N PRO A 9 -12.63 8.58 34.64
CA PRO A 9 -12.21 7.17 34.60
C PRO A 9 -11.87 6.72 33.18
N ALA A 10 -10.77 5.97 33.07
CA ALA A 10 -10.34 5.29 31.86
C ALA A 10 -11.25 4.07 31.57
N THR A 11 -11.92 4.08 30.41
CA THR A 11 -12.70 2.94 29.92
C THR A 11 -11.77 1.92 29.26
N ASN A 12 -11.57 0.81 29.96
CA ASN A 12 -10.83 -0.36 29.52
C ASN A 12 -11.67 -1.18 28.52
N VAL A 13 -11.35 -1.10 27.23
CA VAL A 13 -11.98 -1.94 26.19
C VAL A 13 -11.05 -3.13 25.92
N GLN A 14 -11.35 -4.25 26.55
CA GLN A 14 -10.75 -5.55 26.27
C GLN A 14 -11.06 -5.95 24.82
N LYS A 15 -10.01 -6.00 23.98
CA LYS A 15 -10.07 -6.58 22.64
C LYS A 15 -10.12 -8.10 22.77
N ASN A 16 -11.30 -8.67 22.58
CA ASN A 16 -11.46 -10.10 22.42
C ASN A 16 -11.04 -10.49 20.99
N ILE A 17 -9.86 -11.08 20.84
CA ILE A 17 -9.32 -11.56 19.56
C ILE A 17 -9.70 -13.03 19.46
N ASN A 18 -10.68 -13.35 18.62
CA ASN A 18 -10.91 -14.72 18.20
C ASN A 18 -11.09 -14.76 16.68
N GLU A 19 -9.96 -14.83 15.96
CA GLU A 19 -9.94 -15.17 14.54
C GLU A 19 -9.78 -16.69 14.40
N PRO A 20 -10.63 -17.38 13.61
CA PRO A 20 -10.35 -18.76 13.25
C PRO A 20 -9.23 -18.79 12.20
N LYS A 21 -8.06 -19.31 12.59
CA LYS A 21 -6.98 -19.67 11.65
C LYS A 21 -7.47 -20.80 10.74
N LEU A 22 -7.65 -20.52 9.45
CA LEU A 22 -7.81 -21.57 8.45
C LEU A 22 -6.42 -21.99 7.97
N HIS A 23 -5.95 -23.12 8.48
CA HIS A 23 -4.77 -23.83 8.00
C HIS A 23 -5.08 -24.39 6.61
N THR A 24 -4.39 -23.92 5.57
CA THR A 24 -4.39 -24.57 4.26
C THR A 24 -3.12 -25.41 4.17
N GLN A 25 -3.28 -26.72 4.37
CA GLN A 25 -2.33 -27.70 3.86
C GLN A 25 -2.58 -27.84 2.35
N ASP A 26 -1.57 -27.46 1.59
CA ASP A 26 -1.44 -27.77 0.17
C ASP A 26 -0.96 -29.22 0.08
N ASP A 27 -1.84 -30.13 -0.31
CA ASP A 27 -1.46 -31.48 -0.74
C ASP A 27 -1.96 -31.68 -2.18
N ASP A 28 -1.02 -31.54 -3.11
CA ASP A 28 -1.03 -32.22 -4.41
C ASP A 28 -0.61 -33.68 -4.17
N PRO A 29 -1.24 -34.67 -4.83
CA PRO A 29 -0.44 -35.39 -5.80
C PRO A 29 -1.21 -35.84 -7.04
N GLY A 30 -0.57 -35.66 -8.20
CA GLY A 30 -0.86 -36.42 -9.40
C GLY A 30 -0.29 -37.84 -9.37
N GLY A 31 -0.89 -38.71 -10.20
CA GLY A 31 -0.15 -39.68 -11.03
C GLY A 31 -0.07 -41.13 -10.57
N GLY A 32 -0.86 -42.00 -11.24
CA GLY A 32 -0.36 -43.28 -11.79
C GLY A 32 -0.79 -44.58 -11.11
N GLY A 33 -1.36 -45.51 -11.89
CA GLY A 33 -1.30 -46.96 -11.61
C GLY A 33 -2.57 -47.76 -11.92
N ASP A 34 -2.63 -48.36 -13.12
CA ASP A 34 -3.60 -49.37 -13.56
C ASP A 34 -3.55 -50.67 -12.73
N ALA A 35 -4.73 -51.28 -12.47
CA ALA A 35 -5.03 -52.70 -12.75
C ALA A 35 -6.50 -53.05 -12.38
N PRO A 36 -7.15 -54.00 -13.07
CA PRO A 36 -8.61 -54.16 -13.08
C PRO A 36 -9.11 -55.25 -12.12
N ASN A 37 -10.36 -55.15 -11.65
CA ASN A 37 -11.08 -56.34 -11.22
C ASN A 37 -12.55 -56.35 -11.67
N LYS A 38 -12.96 -57.54 -12.10
CA LYS A 38 -14.16 -57.92 -12.84
C LYS A 38 -15.46 -57.81 -12.03
N ALA A 39 -16.49 -57.43 -12.78
CA ALA A 39 -17.86 -57.95 -12.83
C ALA A 39 -18.73 -57.93 -11.56
N HIS A 40 -19.89 -57.25 -11.67
CA HIS A 40 -21.22 -57.84 -11.47
C HIS A 40 -22.25 -57.03 -12.29
N GLN A 41 -23.15 -57.74 -13.00
CA GLN A 41 -24.17 -57.21 -13.91
C GLN A 41 -25.51 -56.92 -13.22
N GLY A 42 -26.23 -55.93 -13.79
CA GLY A 42 -27.71 -55.78 -13.78
C GLY A 42 -28.30 -54.87 -12.70
N ASN A 43 -29.34 -54.05 -12.92
CA ASN A 43 -30.15 -53.65 -14.08
C ASN A 43 -31.08 -52.47 -13.62
N ILE A 44 -31.40 -51.51 -14.51
CA ILE A 44 -32.58 -50.55 -14.59
C ILE A 44 -33.06 -49.86 -13.28
N THR A 45 -33.19 -48.52 -13.17
CA THR A 45 -34.37 -47.75 -13.66
C THR A 45 -34.15 -46.24 -13.43
N ALA A 46 -34.58 -45.44 -14.40
CA ALA A 46 -34.59 -43.98 -14.35
C ALA A 46 -35.53 -43.46 -13.26
N SER A 47 -35.00 -42.64 -12.35
CA SER A 47 -35.78 -41.63 -11.63
C SER A 47 -35.11 -40.28 -11.84
N GLN A 48 -35.77 -39.40 -12.59
CA GLN A 48 -35.41 -37.99 -12.70
C GLN A 48 -35.64 -37.34 -11.32
N ALA A 49 -34.60 -37.31 -10.50
CA ALA A 49 -34.49 -36.35 -9.40
C ALA A 49 -33.68 -35.15 -9.93
N PRO A 50 -34.08 -33.89 -9.61
CA PRO A 50 -33.30 -32.73 -10.03
C PRO A 50 -31.88 -32.92 -9.51
N ALA A 51 -30.89 -32.82 -10.41
CA ALA A 51 -29.49 -33.06 -10.09
C ALA A 51 -29.07 -32.21 -8.89
N THR A 52 -29.13 -32.81 -7.70
CA THR A 52 -28.64 -32.19 -6.48
C THR A 52 -27.15 -32.05 -6.68
N LEU A 53 -26.65 -30.81 -6.63
CA LEU A 53 -25.22 -30.53 -6.81
C LEU A 53 -24.42 -31.51 -5.96
N SER A 54 -23.47 -32.20 -6.59
CA SER A 54 -22.59 -33.14 -5.90
C SER A 54 -21.95 -32.44 -4.70
N LYS A 55 -21.73 -33.16 -3.59
CA LYS A 55 -21.10 -32.62 -2.37
C LYS A 55 -19.84 -31.80 -2.68
N ASN A 56 -19.09 -32.18 -3.72
CA ASN A 56 -17.91 -31.45 -4.20
C ASN A 56 -18.25 -30.14 -4.93
N GLN A 57 -19.31 -30.12 -5.73
CA GLN A 57 -19.80 -28.89 -6.38
C GLN A 57 -20.33 -27.90 -5.34
N LEU A 58 -21.05 -28.38 -4.32
CA LEU A 58 -21.53 -27.54 -3.22
C LEU A 58 -20.38 -26.96 -2.39
N ARG A 59 -19.34 -27.75 -2.09
CA ARG A 59 -18.12 -27.28 -1.43
C ARG A 59 -17.37 -26.23 -2.26
N LYS A 60 -17.22 -26.44 -3.59
CA LYS A 60 -16.62 -25.47 -4.51
C LYS A 60 -17.41 -24.15 -4.55
N LEU A 61 -18.74 -24.22 -4.61
CA LEU A 61 -19.61 -23.05 -4.61
C LEU A 61 -19.46 -22.24 -3.32
N LYS A 62 -19.49 -22.91 -2.15
CA LYS A 62 -19.30 -22.26 -0.85
C LYS A 62 -17.92 -21.61 -0.72
N LYS A 63 -16.86 -22.27 -1.18
CA LYS A 63 -15.49 -21.70 -1.20
C LYS A 63 -15.41 -20.45 -2.08
N LYS A 64 -16.06 -20.47 -3.26
CA LYS A 64 -16.12 -19.31 -4.16
C LYS A 64 -16.87 -18.15 -3.51
N GLN A 65 -18.02 -18.40 -2.88
CA GLN A 65 -18.79 -17.38 -2.15
C GLN A 65 -17.98 -16.74 -1.03
N ILE A 66 -17.32 -17.54 -0.18
CA ILE A 66 -16.45 -17.03 0.89
C ILE A 66 -15.30 -16.19 0.30
N TRP A 67 -14.68 -16.64 -0.79
CA TRP A 67 -13.59 -15.90 -1.43
C TRP A 67 -14.07 -14.55 -1.98
N GLU A 68 -15.22 -14.52 -2.65
CA GLU A 68 -15.83 -13.28 -3.15
C GLU A 68 -16.17 -12.33 -2.00
N GLU A 69 -16.76 -12.83 -0.91
CA GLU A 69 -17.07 -12.04 0.28
C GLU A 69 -15.81 -11.45 0.92
N VAL A 70 -14.76 -12.26 1.12
CA VAL A 70 -13.48 -11.80 1.67
C VAL A 70 -12.82 -10.77 0.75
N LYS A 71 -12.89 -10.96 -0.57
CA LYS A 71 -12.36 -10.03 -1.56
C LYS A 71 -13.08 -8.68 -1.49
N GLU A 72 -14.41 -8.70 -1.44
CA GLU A 72 -15.21 -7.47 -1.32
C GLU A 72 -15.00 -6.77 0.03
N ARG A 73 -14.91 -7.53 1.14
CA ARG A 73 -14.56 -6.98 2.45
C ARG A 73 -13.21 -6.28 2.44
N LYS A 74 -12.19 -6.90 1.83
CA LYS A 74 -10.85 -6.29 1.69
C LYS A 74 -10.88 -5.02 0.85
N LYS A 75 -11.66 -4.98 -0.24
CA LYS A 75 -11.84 -3.77 -1.05
C LYS A 75 -12.50 -2.64 -0.25
N LYS A 76 -13.60 -2.93 0.45
CA LYS A 76 -14.32 -1.96 1.29
C LYS A 76 -13.42 -1.39 2.39
N ALA A 77 -12.72 -2.25 3.14
CA ALA A 77 -11.80 -1.82 4.18
C ALA A 77 -10.64 -0.94 3.63
N LYS A 78 -10.14 -1.25 2.42
CA LYS A 78 -9.12 -0.42 1.76
C LYS A 78 -9.67 0.95 1.37
N LEU A 79 -10.91 1.02 0.88
CA LEU A 79 -11.57 2.27 0.52
C LEU A 79 -11.84 3.14 1.75
N GLU A 80 -12.44 2.57 2.80
CA GLU A 80 -12.68 3.26 4.07
C GLU A 80 -11.40 3.80 4.69
N LYS A 81 -10.33 2.98 4.71
CA LYS A 81 -9.02 3.44 5.19
C LYS A 81 -8.47 4.61 4.36
N ARG A 82 -8.64 4.60 3.04
CA ARG A 82 -8.24 5.72 2.18
C ARG A 82 -9.08 6.97 2.44
N LEU A 83 -10.38 6.82 2.61
CA LEU A 83 -11.30 7.93 2.90
C LEU A 83 -11.00 8.56 4.26
N ALA A 84 -10.89 7.74 5.30
CA ALA A 84 -10.52 8.18 6.65
C ALA A 84 -9.17 8.91 6.64
N LYS A 85 -8.16 8.36 5.94
CA LYS A 85 -6.87 9.02 5.77
C LYS A 85 -7.00 10.37 5.05
N GLY A 86 -7.75 10.43 3.96
CA GLY A 86 -8.01 11.67 3.22
C GLY A 86 -8.67 12.74 4.10
N ILE A 87 -9.69 12.38 4.88
CA ILE A 87 -10.35 13.31 5.82
C ILE A 87 -9.35 13.82 6.86
N THR A 88 -8.51 12.95 7.42
CA THR A 88 -7.48 13.37 8.39
C THR A 88 -6.41 14.26 7.75
N GLU A 89 -5.98 13.98 6.53
CA GLU A 89 -5.01 14.79 5.79
C GLU A 89 -5.59 16.19 5.50
N ILE A 90 -6.83 16.28 5.01
CA ILE A 90 -7.52 17.55 4.77
C ILE A 90 -7.64 18.35 6.08
N LYS A 91 -8.07 17.71 7.17
CA LYS A 91 -8.19 18.37 8.49
C LYS A 91 -6.84 18.88 9.00
N GLN A 92 -5.75 18.17 8.69
CA GLN A 92 -4.39 18.56 9.05
C GLN A 92 -3.85 19.68 8.16
N GLU A 93 -4.18 19.69 6.87
CA GLU A 93 -3.82 20.77 5.95
C GLU A 93 -4.57 22.07 6.27
N LEU A 94 -5.82 21.97 6.72
CA LEU A 94 -6.62 23.11 7.17
C LEU A 94 -6.26 23.60 8.59
N ASN A 95 -5.32 22.95 9.27
CA ASN A 95 -4.89 23.37 10.61
C ASN A 95 -3.83 24.49 10.47
N PRO A 96 -4.13 25.74 10.85
CA PRO A 96 -3.21 26.87 10.69
C PRO A 96 -1.89 26.69 11.45
N GLU A 97 -1.91 26.00 12.61
CA GLU A 97 -0.71 25.74 13.40
C GLU A 97 0.25 24.80 12.66
N ARG A 98 -0.28 23.80 11.95
CA ARG A 98 0.56 22.91 11.14
C ARG A 98 1.18 23.62 9.95
N GLU A 99 0.43 24.52 9.32
CA GLU A 99 0.96 25.28 8.20
C GLU A 99 2.10 26.21 8.67
N LYS A 100 1.91 26.89 9.80
CA LYS A 100 2.98 27.69 10.44
C LYS A 100 4.20 26.83 10.76
N GLN A 101 4.02 25.65 11.36
CA GLN A 101 5.11 24.72 11.65
C GLN A 101 5.86 24.29 10.36
N ARG A 102 5.15 24.00 9.27
CA ARG A 102 5.77 23.64 7.97
C ARG A 102 6.58 24.79 7.38
N GLN A 103 6.14 26.04 7.57
CA GLN A 103 6.88 27.22 7.14
C GLN A 103 8.17 27.39 7.93
N VAL A 104 8.13 27.20 9.25
CA VAL A 104 9.32 27.22 10.12
C VAL A 104 10.30 26.12 9.70
N GLU A 105 9.84 24.87 9.58
CA GLU A 105 10.67 23.75 9.12
C GLU A 105 11.29 24.00 7.73
N ARG A 106 10.52 24.64 6.82
CA ARG A 106 11.02 25.00 5.49
C ARG A 106 12.09 26.08 5.58
N ALA A 107 11.91 27.10 6.39
CA ALA A 107 12.88 28.18 6.59
C ALA A 107 14.18 27.64 7.21
N GLU A 108 14.08 26.85 8.28
CA GLU A 108 15.24 26.21 8.92
C GLU A 108 16.00 25.31 7.95
N PHE A 109 15.29 24.53 7.13
CA PHE A 109 15.91 23.71 6.09
C PHE A 109 16.68 24.57 5.10
N LEU A 110 16.09 25.67 4.59
CA LEU A 110 16.76 26.58 3.64
C LEU A 110 17.97 27.29 4.26
N GLU A 111 17.92 27.68 5.54
CA GLU A 111 19.07 28.25 6.24
C GLU A 111 20.22 27.25 6.33
N LYS A 112 19.94 25.99 6.68
CA LYS A 112 20.95 24.93 6.76
C LYS A 112 21.63 24.65 5.42
N LEU A 113 20.96 24.89 4.29
CA LEU A 113 21.54 24.69 2.97
C LEU A 113 22.65 25.72 2.63
N LYS A 114 22.63 26.92 3.22
CA LYS A 114 23.53 28.02 2.81
C LYS A 114 25.02 27.73 3.01
N SER A 115 25.36 26.92 4.01
CA SER A 115 26.75 26.57 4.36
C SER A 115 27.20 25.22 3.80
N GLY A 116 26.33 24.51 3.08
CA GLY A 116 26.59 23.16 2.60
C GLY A 116 27.38 23.08 1.29
N ILE A 117 28.09 21.96 1.09
CA ILE A 117 28.66 21.58 -0.21
C ILE A 117 27.53 21.40 -1.21
N LYS A 118 27.69 21.93 -2.42
CA LYS A 118 26.71 21.81 -3.50
C LYS A 118 26.86 20.46 -4.21
N ILE A 119 25.76 19.74 -4.38
CA ILE A 119 25.70 18.49 -5.12
C ILE A 119 24.99 18.75 -6.43
N VAL A 120 25.59 18.34 -7.54
CA VAL A 120 24.98 18.40 -8.87
C VAL A 120 24.73 16.98 -9.37
N ILE A 121 23.49 16.71 -9.77
CA ILE A 121 23.09 15.50 -10.47
C ILE A 121 22.94 15.90 -11.94
N ASP A 122 23.83 15.37 -12.78
CA ASP A 122 23.79 15.58 -14.23
C ASP A 122 22.90 14.51 -14.88
N CYS A 123 21.81 14.94 -15.51
CA CYS A 123 20.85 14.10 -16.22
C CYS A 123 20.95 14.27 -17.75
N SER A 124 22.01 14.88 -18.28
CA SER A 124 22.21 15.06 -19.73
C SER A 124 22.35 13.75 -20.53
N PHE A 125 22.47 12.60 -19.84
CA PHE A 125 22.60 11.27 -20.43
C PHE A 125 21.28 10.47 -20.48
N GLU A 126 20.13 11.11 -20.23
CA GLU A 126 18.81 10.46 -20.25
C GLU A 126 18.47 9.75 -21.58
N ASP A 127 18.96 10.28 -22.70
CA ASP A 127 18.74 9.71 -24.03
C ASP A 127 19.51 8.40 -24.27
N LEU A 128 20.52 8.12 -23.45
CA LEU A 128 21.27 6.86 -23.46
C LEU A 128 20.58 5.77 -22.61
N MET A 129 19.53 6.13 -21.86
CA MET A 129 18.82 5.23 -20.96
C MET A 129 17.51 4.72 -21.57
N SER A 130 17.18 3.47 -21.26
CA SER A 130 15.86 2.93 -21.55
C SER A 130 14.76 3.65 -20.76
N GLU A 131 13.51 3.50 -21.18
CA GLU A 131 12.37 4.10 -20.45
C GLU A 131 12.26 3.58 -19.00
N LYS A 132 12.67 2.33 -18.75
CA LYS A 132 12.69 1.74 -17.41
C LYS A 132 13.76 2.39 -16.52
N GLU A 133 14.94 2.62 -17.07
CA GLU A 133 16.04 3.29 -16.37
C GLU A 133 15.70 4.75 -16.10
N ASN A 134 15.09 5.45 -17.06
CA ASN A 134 14.60 6.82 -16.86
C ASN A 134 13.54 6.92 -15.74
N LYS A 135 12.66 5.92 -15.61
CA LYS A 135 11.72 5.84 -14.46
C LYS A 135 12.47 5.64 -13.14
N SER A 136 13.49 4.77 -13.13
CA SER A 136 14.33 4.53 -11.96
C SER A 136 15.13 5.77 -11.56
N LEU A 137 15.71 6.50 -12.52
CA LEU A 137 16.43 7.76 -12.29
C LEU A 137 15.54 8.77 -11.57
N ALA A 138 14.34 9.03 -12.11
CA ALA A 138 13.39 9.94 -11.47
C ALA A 138 13.10 9.52 -10.02
N GLN A 139 13.02 8.22 -9.76
CA GLN A 139 12.80 7.67 -8.43
C GLN A 139 13.99 7.85 -7.50
N GLN A 140 15.20 7.69 -8.01
CA GLN A 140 16.44 7.94 -7.26
C GLN A 140 16.56 9.42 -6.90
N VAL A 141 16.31 10.34 -7.83
CA VAL A 141 16.29 11.79 -7.56
C VAL A 141 15.29 12.14 -6.45
N MET A 142 14.08 11.56 -6.49
CA MET A 142 13.10 11.72 -5.41
C MET A 142 13.61 11.22 -4.07
N HIS A 143 14.27 10.06 -4.05
CA HIS A 143 14.84 9.51 -2.83
C HIS A 143 15.97 10.38 -2.27
N CYS A 144 16.87 10.88 -3.14
CA CYS A 144 17.93 11.81 -2.75
C CYS A 144 17.35 13.04 -2.06
N TYR A 145 16.37 13.71 -2.66
CA TYR A 145 15.72 14.86 -2.04
C TYR A 145 15.02 14.51 -0.71
N ALA A 146 14.24 13.43 -0.69
CA ALA A 146 13.50 13.03 0.51
C ALA A 146 14.41 12.67 1.69
N LYS A 147 15.57 12.06 1.41
CA LYS A 147 16.60 11.78 2.42
C LYS A 147 17.32 13.05 2.85
N ASN A 148 17.70 13.90 1.90
CA ASN A 148 18.38 15.17 2.17
C ASN A 148 17.53 16.08 3.08
N LYS A 149 16.22 16.20 2.81
CA LYS A 149 15.28 16.98 3.64
C LYS A 149 15.24 16.52 5.11
N LYS A 150 15.48 15.23 5.37
CA LYS A 150 15.47 14.64 6.72
C LYS A 150 16.87 14.56 7.34
N SER A 151 17.91 14.98 6.63
CA SER A 151 19.27 14.99 7.13
C SER A 151 19.43 16.05 8.21
N GLN A 152 20.27 15.76 9.21
CA GLN A 152 20.67 16.77 10.20
C GLN A 152 21.46 17.91 9.53
N GLN A 153 22.27 17.57 8.52
CA GLN A 153 23.05 18.48 7.70
C GLN A 153 22.65 18.27 6.23
N PRO A 154 21.69 19.03 5.71
CA PRO A 154 21.28 18.96 4.32
C PRO A 154 22.25 19.70 3.39
N PHE A 155 22.29 19.29 2.13
CA PHE A 155 23.11 19.89 1.08
C PHE A 155 22.25 20.51 -0.03
N PRO A 156 22.64 21.64 -0.65
CA PRO A 156 21.99 22.11 -1.88
C PRO A 156 22.14 21.05 -2.98
N ILE A 157 21.02 20.60 -3.56
CA ILE A 157 21.03 19.63 -4.66
C ILE A 157 20.53 20.34 -5.91
N TYR A 158 21.31 20.29 -6.98
CA TYR A 158 20.92 20.78 -8.30
C TYR A 158 20.73 19.58 -9.23
N VAL A 159 19.61 19.53 -9.95
CA VAL A 159 19.36 18.50 -10.96
C VAL A 159 19.38 19.19 -12.32
N THR A 160 20.37 18.86 -13.15
CA THR A 160 20.69 19.56 -14.39
C THR A 160 20.51 18.62 -15.59
N GLY A 161 20.33 19.16 -16.79
CA GLY A 161 20.17 18.34 -18.00
C GLY A 161 18.91 17.47 -18.03
N VAL A 162 17.91 17.77 -17.20
CA VAL A 162 16.71 16.92 -17.05
C VAL A 162 15.82 17.02 -18.29
N SER A 163 15.46 15.87 -18.87
CA SER A 163 14.52 15.83 -20.00
C SER A 163 13.11 16.29 -19.59
N GLU A 164 12.34 16.78 -20.55
CA GLU A 164 10.96 17.21 -20.28
C GLU A 164 10.09 16.06 -19.73
N THR A 165 10.33 14.83 -20.21
CA THR A 165 9.63 13.64 -19.73
C THR A 165 9.92 13.36 -18.25
N THR A 166 11.19 13.43 -17.85
CA THR A 166 11.58 13.19 -16.45
C THR A 166 11.15 14.34 -15.55
N LYS A 167 11.23 15.59 -16.02
CA LYS A 167 10.69 16.76 -15.33
C LYS A 167 9.20 16.62 -15.04
N GLN A 168 8.40 16.16 -16.02
CA GLN A 168 6.98 15.88 -15.81
C GLN A 168 6.73 14.77 -14.78
N ARG A 169 7.53 13.70 -14.78
CA ARG A 169 7.44 12.61 -13.78
C ARG A 169 7.74 13.12 -12.37
N LEU A 170 8.78 13.94 -12.21
CA LEU A 170 9.14 14.57 -10.94
C LEU A 170 8.04 15.54 -10.46
N ASN A 171 7.49 16.35 -11.36
CA ASN A 171 6.41 17.30 -11.03
C ASN A 171 5.11 16.61 -10.63
N LYS A 172 4.75 15.48 -11.27
CA LYS A 172 3.63 14.62 -10.81
C LYS A 172 3.81 14.11 -9.38
N LYS A 173 5.05 14.13 -8.86
CA LYS A 173 5.41 13.74 -7.49
C LYS A 173 5.67 14.95 -6.59
N GLY A 174 5.37 16.15 -7.06
CA GLY A 174 5.45 17.38 -6.27
C GLY A 174 6.81 18.07 -6.28
N ALA A 175 7.69 17.75 -7.24
CA ALA A 175 9.01 18.38 -7.34
C ALA A 175 8.97 19.91 -7.45
N GLY A 176 7.97 20.49 -8.14
CA GLY A 176 7.75 21.94 -8.17
C GLY A 176 7.45 22.59 -6.81
N LYS A 177 7.25 21.82 -5.74
CA LYS A 177 7.07 22.31 -4.35
C LYS A 177 8.29 22.05 -3.47
N TRP A 178 9.34 21.43 -4.00
CA TRP A 178 10.57 21.17 -3.26
C TRP A 178 11.22 22.48 -2.82
N ALA A 179 11.99 22.41 -1.74
CA ALA A 179 12.74 23.55 -1.22
C ALA A 179 14.22 23.34 -1.57
N GLY A 180 14.92 24.38 -2.00
CA GLY A 180 16.37 24.33 -2.18
C GLY A 180 16.88 23.32 -3.20
N VAL A 181 16.08 23.05 -4.24
CA VAL A 181 16.41 22.25 -5.43
C VAL A 181 16.08 23.06 -6.67
#